data_AF-A0A925IKG1-F1
#
_entry.id   AF-A0A925IKG1-F1
#
_cell.length_a   1.000
_cell.length_b   1.000
_cell.length_c   1.000
_cell.angle_alpha   90.00
_cell.angle_beta   90.00
_cell.angle_gamma   90.00
#
_symmetry.space_group_name_H-M   'P 1'
#
loop_
_entity.id
_entity.type
_entity.pdbx_description
1 polymer ?
#
loop_
_entity_poly.entity_id
_entity_poly.type
_entity_poly.pdbx_seq_one_letter_code
_entity_poly.pdbx_strand_id
1 'polypeptide(L)'
;MQKTELPEDLIEFLISGSQLDYDPDDCECGHVTLLAHDKLTPSVVFVDSDDAPFANQDPHAEEEGCYVIPAINLVAECEGYDPDGILIWLPDQKVFGTWDSEYWDVLIFPYATWRDISTSPVKYLNALWDQDAVLCEYLRPFPNYPFQPE
;
A
#
# COMPACT_ATOMS: atom_id res chain seq x y z
N MET A 1 -6.13 5.44 -20.75
CA MET A 1 -5.91 4.43 -19.71
C MET A 1 -4.41 4.29 -19.56
N GLN A 2 -3.83 4.81 -18.46
CA GLN A 2 -2.45 4.50 -18.13
C GLN A 2 -2.36 2.99 -17.91
N LYS A 3 -1.36 2.38 -18.53
CA LYS A 3 -1.04 0.97 -18.33
C LYS A 3 -0.50 0.89 -16.91
N THR A 4 -1.16 0.15 -16.03
CA THR A 4 -0.64 -0.21 -14.70
C THR A 4 0.59 -1.10 -14.92
N GLU A 5 1.76 -0.48 -15.06
CA GLU A 5 3.04 -1.19 -15.17
C GLU A 5 3.38 -1.76 -13.78
N LEU A 6 2.83 -2.94 -13.48
CA LEU A 6 3.27 -3.75 -12.34
C LEU A 6 4.74 -4.15 -12.56
N PRO A 7 5.54 -4.32 -11.48
CA PRO A 7 6.87 -4.87 -11.57
C PRO A 7 6.89 -6.25 -12.24
N GLU A 8 7.89 -6.51 -13.10
CA GLU A 8 8.00 -7.77 -13.84
C GLU A 8 8.10 -8.99 -12.91
N ASP A 9 8.85 -8.87 -11.81
CA ASP A 9 9.01 -9.91 -10.80
C ASP A 9 7.72 -10.20 -10.02
N LEU A 10 6.90 -9.18 -9.75
CA LEU A 10 5.54 -9.37 -9.21
C LEU A 10 4.64 -10.10 -10.20
N ILE A 11 4.66 -9.70 -11.48
CA ILE A 11 3.84 -10.34 -12.52
C ILE A 11 4.19 -11.82 -12.63
N GLU A 12 5.47 -12.16 -12.73
CA GLU A 12 5.94 -13.55 -12.82
C GLU A 12 5.48 -14.38 -11.62
N PHE A 13 5.60 -13.83 -10.41
CA PHE A 13 5.19 -14.49 -9.17
C PHE A 13 3.68 -14.76 -9.11
N LEU A 14 2.86 -13.79 -9.51
CA LEU A 14 1.40 -13.95 -9.49
C LEU A 14 0.91 -14.88 -10.61
N ILE A 15 1.55 -14.86 -11.79
CA ILE A 15 1.22 -15.76 -12.90
C ILE A 15 1.55 -17.22 -12.55
N SER A 16 2.60 -17.48 -11.76
CA SER A 16 2.90 -18.84 -11.30
C SER A 16 1.93 -19.35 -10.24
N GLY A 17 1.00 -18.50 -9.75
CA GLY A 17 0.08 -18.85 -8.67
C GLY A 17 0.76 -18.97 -7.31
N SER A 18 1.94 -18.36 -7.15
CA SER A 18 2.68 -18.38 -5.89
C SER A 18 1.97 -17.54 -4.82
N GLN A 19 2.23 -17.87 -3.57
CA GLN A 19 1.78 -17.14 -2.39
C GLN A 19 2.98 -16.84 -1.50
N LEU A 20 2.85 -15.87 -0.59
CA LEU A 20 3.90 -15.54 0.36
C LEU A 20 4.15 -16.74 1.30
N ASP A 21 5.42 -17.02 1.57
CA ASP A 21 5.85 -18.13 2.45
C ASP A 21 6.42 -17.55 3.74
N TYR A 22 5.66 -17.67 4.84
CA TYR A 22 5.99 -17.15 6.17
C TYR A 22 5.13 -17.82 7.23
N ASP A 23 5.46 -17.60 8.51
CA ASP A 23 4.65 -18.05 9.64
C ASP A 23 3.53 -17.03 9.94
N PRO A 24 2.23 -17.38 9.78
CA PRO A 24 1.13 -16.47 10.07
C PRO A 24 1.09 -15.97 11.52
N ASP A 25 1.63 -16.73 12.47
CA ASP A 25 1.64 -16.35 13.89
C ASP A 25 2.57 -15.15 14.17
N ASP A 26 3.49 -14.85 13.25
CA ASP A 26 4.38 -13.67 13.32
C ASP A 26 3.77 -12.44 12.61
N CYS A 27 2.60 -12.57 11.98
CA CYS A 27 1.96 -11.53 11.19
C CYS A 27 0.71 -10.99 11.91
N GLU A 28 0.62 -9.68 12.08
CA GLU A 28 -0.49 -9.04 12.82
C GLU A 28 -1.85 -9.34 12.16
N CYS A 29 -1.89 -9.38 10.83
CA CYS A 29 -3.08 -9.77 10.05
C CYS A 29 -3.13 -11.26 9.68
N GLY A 30 -2.37 -12.11 10.38
CA GLY A 30 -2.38 -13.56 10.22
C GLY A 30 -2.06 -14.04 8.82
N HIS A 31 -2.84 -15.02 8.33
CA HIS A 31 -2.62 -15.61 7.01
C HIS A 31 -3.16 -14.69 5.90
N VAL A 32 -2.27 -14.27 5.02
CA VAL A 32 -2.56 -13.42 3.86
C VAL A 32 -2.55 -14.26 2.59
N THR A 33 -3.57 -14.11 1.76
CA THR A 33 -3.53 -14.58 0.37
C THR A 33 -3.51 -13.42 -0.61
N LEU A 34 -2.74 -13.59 -1.69
CA LEU A 34 -2.61 -12.61 -2.75
C LEU A 34 -3.66 -12.83 -3.83
N LEU A 35 -4.14 -11.72 -4.40
CA LEU A 35 -4.94 -11.72 -5.62
C LEU A 35 -4.16 -12.35 -6.78
N ALA A 36 -4.83 -13.19 -7.56
CA ALA A 36 -4.27 -13.67 -8.82
C ALA A 36 -4.05 -12.50 -9.81
N HIS A 37 -3.07 -12.63 -10.70
CA HIS A 37 -2.71 -11.59 -11.66
C HIS A 37 -3.91 -11.09 -12.50
N ASP A 38 -4.82 -11.98 -12.90
CA ASP A 38 -6.01 -11.64 -13.69
C ASP A 38 -7.16 -11.03 -12.86
N LYS A 39 -7.00 -10.95 -11.54
CA LYS A 39 -7.93 -10.33 -10.60
C LYS A 39 -7.47 -8.97 -10.10
N LEU A 40 -6.23 -8.58 -10.38
CA LEU A 40 -5.75 -7.24 -10.07
C LEU A 40 -6.56 -6.21 -10.86
N THR A 41 -7.15 -5.26 -10.13
CA THR A 41 -7.91 -4.16 -10.72
C THR A 41 -7.37 -2.83 -10.19
N PRO A 42 -7.35 -1.77 -11.01
CA PRO A 42 -7.05 -0.44 -10.51
C PRO A 42 -8.07 -0.03 -9.44
N SER A 43 -7.57 0.47 -8.32
CA SER A 43 -8.34 1.03 -7.22
C SER A 43 -7.83 2.43 -6.89
N VAL A 44 -8.36 3.02 -5.83
CA VAL A 44 -7.85 4.25 -5.24
C VAL A 44 -7.75 4.08 -3.73
N VAL A 45 -6.83 4.84 -3.12
CA VAL A 45 -6.74 5.03 -1.68
C VAL A 45 -6.86 6.53 -1.38
N PHE A 46 -7.31 6.87 -0.18
CA PHE A 46 -7.59 8.23 0.24
C PHE A 46 -6.53 8.68 1.25
N VAL A 47 -5.98 9.88 1.05
CA VAL A 47 -4.96 10.46 1.92
C VAL A 47 -5.38 11.85 2.38
N ASP A 48 -5.51 12.10 3.68
CA ASP A 48 -5.82 13.46 4.20
C ASP A 48 -4.57 14.22 4.67
N SER A 49 -3.47 13.52 4.97
CA SER A 49 -2.18 14.07 5.45
C SER A 49 -2.22 14.64 6.88
N ASP A 50 -3.31 14.51 7.63
CA ASP A 50 -3.51 15.23 8.90
C ASP A 50 -2.52 14.78 9.98
N ASP A 51 -2.23 13.49 10.05
CA ASP A 51 -1.30 12.90 11.01
C ASP A 51 0.15 12.81 10.48
N ALA A 52 0.37 13.20 9.21
CA ALA A 52 1.69 13.12 8.59
C ALA A 52 2.65 14.22 9.11
N PRO A 53 3.98 13.95 9.17
CA PRO A 53 4.98 14.94 9.60
C PRO A 53 5.04 16.22 8.76
N PHE A 54 4.37 16.24 7.61
CA PHE A 54 4.30 17.36 6.69
C PHE A 54 2.91 17.99 6.57
N ALA A 55 1.95 17.65 7.46
CA ALA A 55 0.59 18.20 7.47
C ALA A 55 0.56 19.73 7.34
N ASN A 56 1.47 20.43 8.03
CA ASN A 56 1.57 21.90 7.99
C ASN A 56 2.01 22.50 6.65
N GLN A 57 2.40 21.67 5.68
CA GLN A 57 2.76 22.08 4.32
C GLN A 57 1.64 21.80 3.33
N ASP A 58 0.58 21.12 3.77
CA ASP A 58 -0.57 20.82 2.94
C ASP A 58 -1.32 22.12 2.59
N PRO A 59 -1.51 22.43 1.29
CA PRO A 59 -2.26 23.60 0.88
C PRO A 59 -3.74 23.57 1.31
N HIS A 60 -4.26 22.41 1.71
CA HIS A 60 -5.63 22.15 2.14
C HIS A 60 -5.72 21.72 3.62
N ALA A 61 -4.68 21.93 4.45
CA ALA A 61 -4.64 21.55 5.87
C ALA A 61 -5.80 22.08 6.77
N GLU A 62 -6.59 23.03 6.28
CA GLU A 62 -7.74 23.61 7.00
C GLU A 62 -9.08 23.27 6.33
N GLU A 63 -9.08 22.39 5.32
CA GLU A 63 -10.23 21.98 4.54
C GLU A 63 -10.59 20.51 4.84
N GLU A 64 -11.88 20.22 5.07
CA GLU A 64 -12.36 18.83 5.17
C GLU A 64 -12.32 18.18 3.78
N GLY A 65 -11.61 17.06 3.65
CA GLY A 65 -11.45 16.35 2.39
C GLY A 65 -10.22 15.44 2.37
N CYS A 66 -9.94 14.89 1.21
CA CYS A 66 -8.79 14.00 1.00
C CYS A 66 -8.26 14.05 -0.42
N TYR A 67 -7.04 13.59 -0.60
CA TYR A 67 -6.44 13.32 -1.89
C TYR A 67 -6.78 11.91 -2.35
N VAL A 68 -7.06 11.77 -3.65
CA VAL A 68 -7.34 10.46 -4.26
C VAL A 68 -6.13 9.95 -5.01
N ILE A 69 -5.57 8.85 -4.52
CA ILE A 69 -4.33 8.25 -5.00
C ILE A 69 -4.65 6.96 -5.77
N PRO A 70 -4.27 6.82 -7.05
CA PRO A 70 -4.37 5.55 -7.76
C PRO A 70 -3.54 4.48 -7.06
N ALA A 71 -4.12 3.30 -6.89
CA ALA A 71 -3.46 2.16 -6.28
C ALA A 71 -3.92 0.86 -6.94
N ILE A 72 -3.25 -0.24 -6.57
CA ILE A 72 -3.69 -1.61 -6.86
C ILE A 72 -3.52 -2.39 -5.57
N ASN A 73 -4.62 -2.88 -5.02
CA ASN A 73 -4.56 -3.83 -3.90
C ASN A 73 -4.00 -5.17 -4.39
N LEU A 74 -3.10 -5.77 -3.62
CA LEU A 74 -2.49 -7.07 -3.92
C LEU A 74 -3.06 -8.20 -3.06
N VAL A 75 -3.75 -7.88 -1.96
CA VAL A 75 -4.23 -8.86 -0.97
C VAL A 75 -5.69 -9.23 -1.25
N ALA A 76 -5.97 -10.53 -1.31
CA ALA A 76 -7.33 -11.05 -1.49
C ALA A 76 -8.03 -11.26 -0.15
N GLU A 77 -7.32 -11.80 0.84
CA GLU A 77 -7.84 -12.04 2.19
C GLU A 77 -6.73 -11.97 3.24
N CYS A 78 -7.11 -11.61 4.46
CA CYS A 78 -6.29 -11.68 5.67
C CYS A 78 -7.18 -12.00 6.88
N GLU A 79 -6.58 -12.20 8.05
CA GLU A 79 -7.31 -12.49 9.29
C GLU A 79 -7.51 -11.23 10.13
N GLY A 80 -8.73 -11.02 10.62
CA GLY A 80 -9.04 -10.00 11.62
C GLY A 80 -9.11 -8.55 11.11
N TYR A 81 -8.71 -8.29 9.86
CA TYR A 81 -8.68 -6.95 9.25
C TYR A 81 -9.30 -6.94 7.85
N ASP A 82 -9.50 -5.75 7.29
CA ASP A 82 -9.82 -5.59 5.88
C ASP A 82 -8.54 -5.87 5.04
N PRO A 83 -8.60 -6.74 4.01
CA PRO A 83 -7.47 -6.97 3.12
C PRO A 83 -7.08 -5.72 2.30
N ASP A 84 -8.01 -4.81 2.04
CA ASP A 84 -7.74 -3.62 1.25
C ASP A 84 -6.76 -2.69 1.99
N GLY A 85 -5.65 -2.36 1.32
CA GLY A 85 -4.64 -1.46 1.88
C GLY A 85 -3.48 -2.17 2.58
N ILE A 86 -3.61 -3.43 3.01
CA ILE A 86 -2.55 -4.18 3.71
C ILE A 86 -1.24 -4.19 2.90
N LEU A 87 -1.33 -4.51 1.60
CA LEU A 87 -0.21 -4.40 0.67
C LEU A 87 -0.71 -3.91 -0.67
N ILE A 88 -0.22 -2.74 -1.09
CA ILE A 88 -0.63 -2.06 -2.31
C ILE A 88 0.56 -1.76 -3.22
N TRP A 89 0.26 -1.62 -4.52
CA TRP A 89 1.16 -1.04 -5.51
C TRP A 89 0.66 0.35 -5.92
N LEU A 90 1.54 1.34 -5.87
CA LEU A 90 1.29 2.73 -6.26
C LEU A 90 1.91 2.99 -7.63
N PRO A 91 1.13 2.95 -8.74
CA PRO A 91 1.66 2.96 -10.10
C PRO A 91 2.37 4.26 -10.50
N ASP A 92 1.98 5.40 -9.94
CA ASP A 92 2.58 6.69 -10.27
C ASP A 92 3.97 6.85 -9.66
N GLN A 93 4.15 6.38 -8.41
CA GLN A 93 5.44 6.38 -7.71
C GLN A 93 6.30 5.17 -8.09
N LYS A 94 5.67 4.11 -8.63
CA LYS A 94 6.30 2.81 -8.87
C LYS A 94 6.90 2.21 -7.59
N VAL A 95 6.14 2.26 -6.50
CA VAL A 95 6.53 1.71 -5.20
C VAL A 95 5.42 0.86 -4.60
N PHE A 96 5.82 -0.05 -3.71
CA PHE A 96 4.90 -0.74 -2.82
C PHE A 96 4.61 0.13 -1.59
N GLY A 97 3.53 -0.18 -0.91
CA GLY A 97 3.20 0.45 0.36
C GLY A 97 2.07 -0.25 1.08
N THR A 98 1.60 0.40 2.12
CA THR A 98 0.39 0.04 2.87
C THR A 98 -0.46 1.30 3.07
N TRP A 99 -1.77 1.12 3.14
CA TRP A 99 -2.73 2.19 3.35
C TRP A 99 -3.50 1.91 4.64
N ASP A 100 -3.47 2.88 5.54
CA ASP A 100 -4.27 2.89 6.74
C ASP A 100 -5.60 3.59 6.45
N SER A 101 -6.69 2.83 6.39
CA SER A 101 -8.02 3.38 6.13
C SER A 101 -8.67 4.03 7.35
N GLU A 102 -8.12 3.83 8.55
CA GLU A 102 -8.60 4.49 9.77
C GLU A 102 -7.99 5.89 9.90
N TYR A 103 -6.71 6.03 9.56
CA TYR A 103 -5.96 7.29 9.63
C TYR A 103 -5.78 7.99 8.26
N TRP A 104 -6.28 7.38 7.18
CA TRP A 104 -6.26 7.94 5.84
C TRP A 104 -4.84 8.34 5.43
N ASP A 105 -3.89 7.44 5.67
CA ASP A 105 -2.47 7.67 5.42
C ASP A 105 -1.87 6.50 4.63
N VAL A 106 -0.91 6.82 3.77
CA VAL A 106 -0.17 5.81 3.01
C VAL A 106 1.29 5.82 3.41
N LEU A 107 1.81 4.66 3.81
CA LEU A 107 3.23 4.43 4.01
C LEU A 107 3.81 3.74 2.78
N ILE A 108 4.80 4.35 2.15
CA ILE A 108 5.51 3.77 0.99
C ILE A 108 6.81 3.09 1.40
N PHE A 109 7.21 2.09 0.61
CA PHE A 109 8.47 1.37 0.76
C PHE A 109 9.43 1.78 -0.37
N PRO A 110 10.18 2.89 -0.23
CA PRO A 110 10.85 3.57 -1.36
C PRO A 110 11.93 2.73 -2.06
N TYR A 111 12.49 1.72 -1.37
CA TYR A 111 13.56 0.87 -1.91
C TYR A 111 13.18 -0.60 -1.97
N ALA A 112 11.95 -0.97 -1.62
CA ALA A 112 11.54 -2.36 -1.64
C ALA A 112 11.18 -2.81 -3.06
N THR A 113 11.78 -3.92 -3.49
CA THR A 113 11.34 -4.67 -4.66
C THR A 113 10.34 -5.74 -4.26
N TRP A 114 9.61 -6.31 -5.24
CA TRP A 114 8.75 -7.45 -4.94
C TRP A 114 9.56 -8.62 -4.36
N ARG A 115 10.76 -8.86 -4.89
CA ARG A 115 11.69 -9.86 -4.34
C ARG A 115 11.99 -9.66 -2.85
N ASP A 116 12.19 -8.41 -2.41
CA ASP A 116 12.45 -8.14 -1.00
C ASP A 116 11.23 -8.48 -0.15
N ILE A 117 10.04 -8.11 -0.63
CA ILE A 117 8.75 -8.40 0.02
C ILE A 117 8.51 -9.90 0.09
N SER A 118 8.60 -10.61 -1.03
CA SER A 118 8.33 -12.05 -1.09
C SER A 118 9.34 -12.89 -0.29
N THR A 119 10.56 -12.38 -0.07
CA THR A 119 11.60 -13.07 0.71
C THR A 119 11.49 -12.79 2.21
N SER A 120 10.81 -11.72 2.60
CA SER A 120 10.65 -11.32 4.01
C SER A 120 9.31 -10.61 4.20
N PRO A 121 8.18 -11.29 4.02
CA PRO A 121 6.87 -10.64 3.91
C PRO A 121 6.41 -10.02 5.21
N VAL A 122 6.64 -10.67 6.36
CA VAL A 122 6.13 -10.26 7.68
C VAL A 122 6.44 -8.79 7.99
N LYS A 123 7.68 -8.34 7.77
CA LYS A 123 8.05 -6.94 8.07
C LYS A 123 7.33 -5.90 7.19
N TYR A 124 6.90 -6.28 5.98
CA TYR A 124 6.13 -5.39 5.10
C TYR A 124 4.63 -5.48 5.37
N LEU A 125 4.11 -6.68 5.64
CA LEU A 125 2.72 -6.89 6.03
C LEU A 125 2.41 -6.20 7.36
N ASN A 126 3.35 -6.23 8.31
CA ASN A 126 3.19 -5.60 9.61
C ASN A 126 3.50 -4.10 9.61
N ALA A 127 3.83 -3.48 8.46
CA ALA A 127 4.36 -2.11 8.43
C ALA A 127 3.38 -1.05 8.98
N LEU A 128 2.07 -1.31 8.99
CA LEU A 128 1.08 -0.46 9.67
C LEU A 128 1.26 -0.44 11.19
N TRP A 129 1.61 -1.60 11.77
CA TRP A 129 1.71 -1.79 13.23
C TRP A 129 3.14 -1.64 13.76
N ASP A 130 4.15 -1.93 12.94
CA ASP A 130 5.57 -1.84 13.28
C ASP A 130 6.35 -1.13 12.16
N GLN A 131 6.33 0.20 12.22
CA GLN A 131 7.02 1.08 11.27
C GLN A 131 8.55 1.03 11.43
N ASP A 132 9.09 0.44 12.50
CA ASP A 132 10.55 0.31 12.70
C ASP A 132 11.11 -0.94 11.98
N ALA A 133 10.27 -1.90 11.62
CA ALA A 133 10.67 -3.15 10.96
C ALA A 133 11.10 -2.97 9.49
N VAL A 134 10.61 -1.91 8.83
CA VAL A 134 10.96 -1.55 7.45
C VAL A 134 11.13 -0.04 7.33
N LEU A 135 12.01 0.38 6.43
CA LEU A 135 12.06 1.80 6.09
C LEU A 135 10.79 2.18 5.32
N CYS A 136 9.94 2.97 5.96
CA CYS A 136 8.76 3.56 5.35
C CYS A 136 8.81 5.09 5.36
N GLU A 137 8.11 5.69 4.41
CA GLU A 137 7.90 7.14 4.33
C GLU A 137 6.41 7.42 4.10
N TYR A 138 5.86 8.47 4.70
CA TYR A 138 4.51 8.91 4.36
C TYR A 138 4.47 9.38 2.91
N LEU A 139 3.50 8.88 2.13
CA LEU A 139 3.22 9.39 0.80
C LEU A 139 2.75 10.83 0.93
N ARG A 140 3.51 11.76 0.38
CA ARG A 140 3.04 13.14 0.24
C ARG A 140 2.14 13.27 -0.99
N PRO A 141 0.84 13.59 -0.83
CA PRO A 141 -0.06 13.61 -1.97
C PRO A 141 0.04 14.91 -2.80
N PHE A 142 0.33 16.05 -2.16
CA PHE A 142 0.50 17.32 -2.86
C PHE A 142 1.94 17.53 -3.37
N PRO A 143 2.12 18.24 -4.50
CA PRO A 143 1.10 18.88 -5.32
C PRO A 143 0.54 17.97 -6.45
N ASN A 144 0.79 16.66 -6.37
CA ASN A 144 0.66 15.77 -7.53
C ASN A 144 -0.74 15.17 -7.67
N TYR A 145 -1.51 15.08 -6.58
CA TYR A 145 -2.83 14.50 -6.57
C TYR A 145 -3.93 15.54 -6.39
N PRO A 146 -5.12 15.29 -6.97
CA PRO A 146 -6.25 16.18 -6.78
C PRO A 146 -6.81 16.01 -5.36
N PHE A 147 -7.04 17.15 -4.70
CA PHE A 147 -7.82 17.20 -3.47
C PHE A 147 -9.31 17.12 -3.80
N GLN A 148 -10.06 16.34 -3.01
CA GLN A 148 -11.50 16.21 -3.06
C GLN A 148 -12.08 16.69 -1.72
N PRO A 149 -12.76 17.85 -1.71
CA PRO A 149 -13.47 18.32 -0.52
C PRO A 149 -14.69 17.43 -0.23
N GLU A 150 -15.07 17.33 1.05
CA GLU A 150 -16.30 16.63 1.49
C GLU A 150 -17.60 17.38 1.15
#